data_AF-A0A0V0GRR9-F1
#
_entry.id   AF-A0A0V0GRR9-F1
#
_cell.length_a   1.000
_cell.length_b   1.000
_cell.length_c   1.000
_cell.angle_alpha   90.00
_cell.angle_beta   90.00
_cell.angle_gamma   90.00
#
_symmetry.space_group_name_H-M   'P 1'
#
loop_
_entity.id
_entity.type
_entity.pdbx_description
1 polymer ?
#
loop_
_entity_poly.entity_id
_entity_poly.type
_entity_poly.pdbx_seq_one_letter_code
_entity_poly.pdbx_strand_id
1 'polypeptide(L)'
;FCQKSIVYIEKILKTQCVTIIVGGSNLYIEKLVEDPVYMFKYKYDSYFFWIDVEQSVLNRRVDTRVDEMVNTGLVDEVRQIFIPDANYTKGIRQSIGVTEMAIFKGRKNIDGDDESKKMILQASISSIKRNTRALICNQLDKIQRLINEKMWSVHHIIATDVFKE
;
A
#
# COMPACT_ATOMS: atom_id res chain seq x y z
N PHE A 1 6.58 -2.60 14.53
CA PHE A 1 6.09 -1.26 14.12
C PHE A 1 5.91 -0.38 15.35
N CYS A 2 4.87 -0.60 16.18
CA CYS A 2 4.47 0.32 17.26
C CYS A 2 5.62 0.78 18.18
N GLN A 3 6.41 -0.15 18.73
CA GLN A 3 7.58 0.20 19.56
C GLN A 3 8.56 1.16 18.87
N LYS A 4 8.90 0.92 17.60
CA LYS A 4 9.77 1.80 16.83
C LYS A 4 9.11 3.15 16.58
N SER A 5 7.81 3.17 16.26
CA SER A 5 7.06 4.40 16.04
C SER A 5 7.08 5.30 17.27
N ILE A 6 6.80 4.75 18.46
CA ILE A 6 6.86 5.50 19.73
C ILE A 6 8.25 6.11 19.95
N VAL A 7 9.32 5.33 19.77
CA VAL A 7 10.70 5.83 19.93
C VAL A 7 10.98 7.02 19.02
N TYR A 8 10.52 6.99 17.77
CA TYR A 8 10.71 8.09 16.83
C TYR A 8 9.82 9.30 17.13
N ILE A 9 8.57 9.09 17.53
CA ILE A 9 7.66 10.16 17.98
C ILE A 9 8.31 10.93 19.12
N GLU A 10 8.77 10.23 20.17
CA GLU A 10 9.44 10.86 21.32
C GLU A 10 10.72 11.61 20.91
N LYS A 11 11.48 11.07 19.95
CA LYS A 11 12.69 11.74 19.45
C LYS A 11 12.36 13.04 18.73
N ILE A 12 11.30 13.06 17.92
CA ILE A 12 10.87 14.23 17.14
C ILE A 12 10.23 15.28 18.05
N LEU A 13 9.42 14.87 19.03
CA LEU A 13 8.81 15.81 19.98
C LEU A 13 9.87 16.55 20.81
N LYS A 14 11.00 15.91 21.14
CA LYS A 14 12.13 16.56 21.82
C LYS A 14 12.78 17.67 21.01
N THR A 15 12.63 17.68 19.68
CA THR A 15 13.12 18.77 18.82
C THR A 15 12.11 19.89 18.62
N GLN A 16 11.02 19.91 19.41
CA GLN A 16 9.91 20.87 19.29
C GLN A 16 9.24 20.86 17.90
N CYS A 17 9.29 19.72 17.22
CA CYS A 17 8.63 19.50 15.93
C CYS A 17 7.33 18.72 16.10
N VAL A 18 6.38 18.93 15.19
CA VAL A 18 5.17 18.11 15.08
C VAL A 18 5.52 16.79 14.39
N THR A 19 5.02 15.68 14.93
CA THR A 19 5.22 14.36 14.30
C THR A 19 4.07 14.05 13.36
N ILE A 20 4.38 13.74 12.10
CA ILE A 20 3.40 13.32 11.10
C ILE A 20 3.64 11.84 10.76
N ILE A 21 2.61 11.01 10.91
CA ILE A 21 2.63 9.61 10.52
C ILE A 21 1.87 9.47 9.21
N VAL A 22 2.57 9.07 8.15
CA VAL A 22 2.00 8.89 6.81
C VAL A 22 2.07 7.42 6.40
N GLY A 23 0.99 6.87 5.87
CA GLY A 23 0.98 5.52 5.33
C GLY A 23 -0.42 5.03 4.94
N GLY A 24 -0.48 3.90 4.24
CA GLY A 24 -1.74 3.27 3.81
C GLY A 24 -2.14 2.01 4.60
N SER A 25 -1.34 1.61 5.59
CA SER A 25 -1.61 0.40 6.37
C SER A 25 -2.41 0.70 7.63
N ASN A 26 -3.72 0.85 7.48
CA ASN A 26 -4.65 1.19 8.57
C ASN A 26 -4.55 0.25 9.78
N LEU A 27 -4.23 -1.03 9.57
CA LEU A 27 -4.04 -2.00 10.66
C LEU A 27 -2.87 -1.64 11.59
N TYR A 28 -1.78 -1.11 11.04
CA TYR A 28 -0.64 -0.69 11.86
C TYR A 28 -0.95 0.58 12.65
N ILE A 29 -1.70 1.51 12.05
CA ILE A 29 -2.14 2.75 12.70
C ILE A 29 -3.15 2.45 13.80
N GLU A 30 -4.16 1.63 13.53
CA GLU A 30 -5.12 1.15 14.53
C GLU A 30 -4.39 0.47 15.69
N LYS A 31 -3.47 -0.46 15.42
CA LYS A 31 -2.71 -1.12 16.49
C LYS A 31 -1.80 -0.17 17.26
N LEU A 32 -1.26 0.89 16.63
CA LEU A 32 -0.47 1.88 17.35
C LEU A 32 -1.34 2.72 18.29
N VAL A 33 -2.53 3.11 17.82
CA VAL A 33 -3.43 4.06 18.50
C VAL A 33 -4.30 3.39 19.56
N GLU A 34 -4.81 2.19 19.30
CA GLU A 34 -5.81 1.49 20.14
C GLU A 34 -5.20 0.49 21.13
N ASP A 35 -3.98 0.02 20.91
CA ASP A 35 -3.40 -1.02 21.77
C ASP A 35 -3.07 -0.42 23.16
N PRO A 36 -3.69 -0.94 24.24
CA PRO A 36 -3.59 -0.35 25.57
C PRO A 36 -2.18 -0.38 26.13
N VAL A 37 -1.30 -1.27 25.63
CA VAL A 37 0.11 -1.35 26.05
C VAL A 37 0.84 -0.03 25.79
N TYR A 38 0.49 0.68 24.72
CA TYR A 38 1.17 1.93 24.37
C TYR A 38 0.52 3.17 25.00
N MET A 39 -0.75 3.07 25.42
CA MET A 39 -1.57 4.17 25.94
C MET A 39 -1.54 5.41 25.02
N PHE A 40 -1.58 5.18 23.70
CA PHE A 40 -1.28 6.22 22.70
C PHE A 40 -2.18 7.45 22.81
N LYS A 41 -3.51 7.23 22.86
CA LYS A 41 -4.51 8.31 22.99
C LYS A 41 -4.38 9.13 24.28
N TYR A 42 -3.76 8.58 25.32
CA TYR A 42 -3.51 9.29 26.57
C TYR A 42 -2.24 10.15 26.49
N LYS A 43 -1.24 9.69 25.74
CA LYS A 43 0.08 10.34 25.64
C LYS A 43 0.13 11.44 24.60
N TYR A 44 -0.65 11.33 23.53
CA TYR A 44 -0.54 12.22 22.38
C TYR A 44 -1.90 12.78 21.97
N ASP A 45 -1.95 14.10 21.83
CA ASP A 45 -3.05 14.76 21.14
C ASP A 45 -2.88 14.54 19.62
N SER A 46 -3.84 13.85 19.02
CA SER A 46 -3.69 13.27 17.69
C SER A 46 -4.80 13.74 16.76
N TYR A 47 -4.41 14.21 15.59
CA TYR A 47 -5.33 14.60 14.52
C TYR A 47 -5.26 13.59 13.37
N PHE A 48 -6.41 13.06 12.97
CA PHE A 48 -6.50 12.10 11.87
C PHE A 48 -7.00 12.79 10.62
N PHE A 49 -6.23 12.71 9.54
CA PHE A 49 -6.61 13.24 8.23
C PHE A 49 -6.78 12.08 7.26
N TRP A 50 -7.90 12.07 6.55
CA TRP A 50 -8.16 11.16 5.44
C TRP A 50 -8.23 11.94 4.14
N ILE A 51 -7.23 11.71 3.28
CA ILE A 51 -7.23 12.23 1.91
C ILE A 51 -8.00 11.26 1.03
N ASP A 52 -9.15 11.69 0.57
CA ASP A 52 -10.08 10.91 -0.24
C ASP A 52 -10.10 11.37 -1.68
N VAL A 53 -10.24 10.41 -2.58
CA VAL A 53 -10.27 10.62 -4.03
C VAL A 53 -11.35 9.72 -4.59
N GLU A 54 -12.18 10.25 -5.48
CA GLU A 54 -13.23 9.48 -6.14
C GLU A 54 -12.66 8.19 -6.75
N GLN A 55 -13.33 7.07 -6.48
CA GLN A 55 -12.86 5.73 -6.86
C GLN A 55 -12.56 5.60 -8.37
N SER A 56 -13.37 6.24 -9.22
CA SER A 56 -13.20 6.24 -10.68
C SER A 56 -11.87 6.90 -11.09
N VAL A 57 -11.58 8.08 -10.53
CA VAL A 57 -10.35 8.85 -10.74
C VAL A 57 -9.14 8.09 -10.22
N LEU A 58 -9.25 7.53 -9.01
CA LEU A 58 -8.18 6.76 -8.39
C LEU A 58 -7.86 5.48 -9.19
N ASN A 59 -8.89 4.78 -9.68
CA ASN A 59 -8.72 3.60 -10.54
C ASN A 59 -7.95 3.93 -11.82
N ARG A 60 -8.28 5.05 -12.48
CA ARG A 60 -7.55 5.52 -13.66
C ARG A 60 -6.09 5.84 -13.34
N ARG A 61 -5.84 6.57 -12.24
CA ARG A 61 -4.48 6.93 -11.83
C ARG A 61 -3.64 5.70 -11.47
N VAL A 62 -4.25 4.68 -10.86
CA VAL A 62 -3.60 3.39 -10.57
C VAL A 62 -3.17 2.71 -11.85
N ASP A 63 -4.03 2.65 -12.87
CA ASP A 63 -3.68 2.02 -14.14
C ASP A 63 -2.45 2.69 -14.76
N THR A 64 -2.48 4.03 -14.86
CA THR A 64 -1.33 4.82 -15.35
C THR A 64 -0.09 4.59 -14.50
N ARG A 65 -0.20 4.63 -13.16
CA ARG A 65 0.93 4.44 -12.25
C ARG A 65 1.56 3.06 -12.39
N VAL A 66 0.78 2.01 -12.60
CA VAL A 66 1.32 0.65 -12.79
C VAL A 66 2.07 0.57 -14.12
N ASP A 67 1.56 1.19 -15.18
CA ASP A 67 2.27 1.25 -16.46
C ASP A 67 3.59 2.03 -16.33
N GLU A 68 3.56 3.17 -15.63
CA GLU A 68 4.76 3.94 -15.27
C GLU A 68 5.77 3.08 -14.50
N MET A 69 5.34 2.34 -13.47
CA MET A 69 6.19 1.45 -12.68
C MET A 69 6.87 0.38 -13.54
N VAL A 70 6.14 -0.21 -14.49
CA VAL A 70 6.73 -1.19 -15.41
C VAL A 70 7.77 -0.55 -16.30
N ASN A 71 7.47 0.63 -16.85
CA ASN A 71 8.38 1.37 -17.71
C ASN A 71 9.63 1.87 -16.98
N THR A 72 9.55 2.13 -15.67
CA THR A 72 10.68 2.55 -14.84
C THR A 72 11.49 1.39 -14.25
N GLY A 73 11.14 0.13 -14.55
CA GLY A 73 11.97 -1.02 -14.22
C GLY A 73 11.44 -1.95 -13.13
N LEU A 74 10.14 -1.93 -12.80
CA LEU A 74 9.52 -2.86 -11.84
C LEU A 74 9.90 -4.32 -12.12
N VAL A 75 9.93 -4.72 -13.39
CA VAL A 75 10.27 -6.10 -13.78
C VAL A 75 11.70 -6.45 -13.38
N ASP A 76 12.63 -5.51 -13.51
CA ASP A 76 14.04 -5.71 -13.16
C ASP A 76 14.26 -5.67 -11.65
N GLU A 77 13.53 -4.83 -10.92
CA GLU A 77 13.53 -4.84 -9.45
C GLU A 77 13.05 -6.19 -8.90
N VAL A 78 11.91 -6.70 -9.39
CA VAL A 78 11.38 -7.99 -8.91
C VAL A 78 12.33 -9.14 -9.26
N ARG A 79 13.02 -9.08 -10.40
CA ARG A 79 14.04 -10.08 -10.77
C ARG A 79 15.15 -10.19 -9.73
N GLN A 80 15.57 -9.08 -9.12
CA GLN A 80 16.68 -9.08 -8.15
C GLN A 80 16.29 -9.73 -6.82
N ILE A 81 15.00 -9.71 -6.45
CA ILE A 81 14.51 -10.28 -5.18
C ILE A 81 13.80 -11.62 -5.34
N PHE A 82 13.67 -12.11 -6.57
CA PHE A 82 13.01 -13.37 -6.88
C PHE A 82 13.79 -14.53 -6.28
N ILE A 83 13.10 -15.35 -5.48
CA ILE A 83 13.65 -16.59 -4.95
C ILE A 83 12.71 -17.73 -5.38
N PRO A 84 13.21 -18.74 -6.10
CA PRO A 84 12.45 -19.95 -6.42
C PRO A 84 11.91 -20.60 -5.14
N ASP A 85 10.68 -21.09 -5.18
CA ASP A 85 10.01 -21.86 -4.10
C ASP A 85 9.93 -21.15 -2.73
N ALA A 86 10.20 -19.85 -2.67
CA ALA A 86 10.04 -19.06 -1.46
C ALA A 86 8.56 -18.90 -1.11
N ASN A 87 8.28 -18.67 0.18
CA ASN A 87 6.94 -18.35 0.63
C ASN A 87 6.56 -16.88 0.30
N TYR A 88 5.69 -16.69 -0.69
CA TYR A 88 5.18 -15.36 -1.10
C TYR A 88 4.04 -14.83 -0.22
N THR A 89 3.70 -15.51 0.87
CA THR A 89 2.72 -15.05 1.88
C THR A 89 3.38 -14.35 3.07
N LYS A 90 4.66 -13.96 3.00
CA LYS A 90 5.36 -13.30 4.11
C LYS A 90 6.26 -12.14 3.67
N GLY A 91 6.24 -11.08 4.46
CA GLY A 91 7.17 -9.95 4.33
C GLY A 91 7.07 -9.25 2.97
N ILE A 92 8.21 -8.81 2.44
CA ILE A 92 8.30 -8.07 1.16
C ILE A 92 7.73 -8.84 -0.04
N ARG A 93 7.64 -10.17 0.05
CA ARG A 93 7.13 -11.00 -1.04
C ARG A 93 5.62 -10.92 -1.21
N GLN A 94 4.89 -10.45 -0.20
CA GLN A 94 3.45 -10.18 -0.30
C GLN A 94 3.10 -8.90 -1.07
N SER A 95 4.10 -8.08 -1.40
CA SER A 95 3.87 -6.83 -2.10
C SER A 95 3.21 -7.09 -3.45
N ILE A 96 2.13 -6.35 -3.73
CA ILE A 96 1.50 -6.29 -5.05
C ILE A 96 2.56 -5.81 -6.05
N GLY A 97 2.71 -6.51 -7.16
CA GLY A 97 3.82 -6.37 -8.10
C GLY A 97 4.83 -7.49 -7.98
N VAL A 98 5.23 -7.87 -6.76
CA VAL A 98 6.22 -8.94 -6.54
C VAL A 98 5.60 -10.31 -6.77
N THR A 99 4.41 -10.56 -6.19
CA THR A 99 3.75 -11.86 -6.29
C THR A 99 3.33 -12.17 -7.74
N GLU A 100 2.76 -11.20 -8.43
CA GLU A 100 2.27 -11.32 -9.80
C GLU A 100 3.42 -11.50 -10.80
N MET A 101 4.55 -10.84 -10.58
CA MET A 101 5.74 -10.96 -11.43
C MET A 101 6.57 -12.22 -11.11
N ALA A 102 6.51 -12.74 -9.87
CA ALA A 102 7.09 -14.04 -9.54
C ALA A 102 6.37 -15.18 -10.28
N ILE A 103 5.04 -15.11 -10.41
CA ILE A 103 4.24 -16.05 -11.21
C ILE A 103 4.61 -15.95 -12.70
N PHE A 104 4.82 -14.73 -13.22
CA PHE A 104 5.34 -14.53 -14.58
C PHE A 104 6.65 -15.27 -14.79
N LYS A 105 7.60 -15.17 -13.85
CA LYS A 105 8.89 -15.87 -13.90
C LYS A 105 8.75 -17.38 -13.87
N GLY A 106 7.92 -17.93 -12.99
CA GLY A 106 7.65 -19.37 -12.94
C GLY A 106 7.11 -19.93 -14.26
N ARG A 107 6.30 -19.13 -14.98
CA ARG A 107 5.76 -19.47 -16.31
C ARG A 107 6.73 -19.21 -17.47
N LYS A 108 7.72 -18.31 -17.30
CA LYS A 108 8.73 -18.00 -18.33
C LYS A 108 9.76 -19.12 -18.53
N ASN A 109 9.85 -20.07 -17.60
CA ASN A 109 10.63 -21.30 -17.73
C ASN A 109 9.95 -22.36 -18.62
N ILE A 110 8.78 -22.05 -19.19
CA ILE A 110 8.13 -22.84 -20.23
C ILE A 110 8.66 -22.28 -21.56
N ASP A 111 9.22 -23.12 -22.44
CA ASP A 111 9.79 -22.76 -23.75
C ASP A 111 8.73 -22.12 -24.66
N GLY A 112 8.47 -20.83 -24.47
CA GLY A 112 7.51 -20.03 -25.22
C GLY A 112 8.19 -19.03 -26.16
N ASP A 113 7.54 -18.76 -27.28
CA ASP A 113 7.91 -17.68 -28.20
C ASP A 113 7.78 -16.29 -27.54
N ASP A 114 8.28 -15.26 -28.23
CA ASP A 114 8.28 -13.90 -27.70
C ASP A 114 6.87 -13.32 -27.52
N GLU A 115 5.90 -13.76 -28.32
CA GLU A 115 4.51 -13.35 -28.21
C GLU A 115 3.87 -13.92 -26.93
N SER A 116 4.10 -15.20 -26.63
CA SER A 116 3.67 -15.86 -25.40
C SER A 116 4.24 -15.16 -24.18
N LYS A 117 5.53 -14.79 -24.20
CA LYS A 117 6.16 -14.03 -23.10
C LYS A 117 5.51 -12.66 -22.92
N LYS A 118 5.16 -11.97 -24.01
CA LYS A 118 4.46 -10.68 -23.96
C LYS A 118 3.06 -10.81 -23.37
N MET A 119 2.31 -11.83 -23.76
CA MET A 119 0.98 -12.10 -23.22
C MET A 119 1.00 -12.38 -21.71
N ILE A 120 1.93 -13.21 -21.22
CA ILE A 120 2.05 -13.51 -19.78
C ILE A 120 2.43 -12.23 -19.02
N LEU A 121 3.31 -11.38 -19.56
CA LEU A 121 3.68 -10.12 -18.93
C LEU A 121 2.45 -9.19 -18.80
N GLN A 122 1.68 -9.04 -19.88
CA GLN A 122 0.46 -8.23 -19.88
C GLN A 122 -0.59 -8.76 -18.89
N ALA A 123 -0.73 -10.08 -18.77
CA ALA A 123 -1.61 -10.69 -17.78
C ALA A 123 -1.15 -10.37 -16.34
N SER A 124 0.15 -10.43 -16.05
CA SER A 124 0.69 -10.05 -14.75
C SER A 124 0.47 -8.56 -14.45
N ILE A 125 0.70 -7.66 -15.41
CA ILE A 125 0.42 -6.21 -15.26
C ILE A 125 -1.06 -5.97 -14.96
N SER A 126 -1.95 -6.64 -15.69
CA SER A 126 -3.39 -6.55 -15.46
C SER A 126 -3.78 -7.04 -14.06
N SER A 127 -3.12 -8.09 -13.56
CA SER A 127 -3.34 -8.58 -12.19
C SER A 127 -2.85 -7.58 -11.14
N ILE A 128 -1.71 -6.92 -11.35
CA ILE A 128 -1.22 -5.86 -10.45
C ILE A 128 -2.23 -4.72 -10.37
N LYS A 129 -2.71 -4.23 -11.51
CA LYS A 129 -3.74 -3.19 -11.60
C LYS A 129 -5.00 -3.58 -10.83
N ARG A 130 -5.52 -4.79 -11.08
CA ARG A 130 -6.70 -5.33 -10.39
C ARG A 130 -6.49 -5.45 -8.88
N ASN A 131 -5.38 -6.02 -8.44
CA ASN A 131 -5.10 -6.22 -7.02
C ASN A 131 -4.87 -4.89 -6.29
N THR A 132 -4.27 -3.90 -6.96
CA THR A 132 -4.11 -2.54 -6.41
C THR A 132 -5.46 -1.86 -6.22
N ARG A 133 -6.38 -1.97 -7.20
CA ARG A 133 -7.76 -1.48 -7.03
C ARG A 133 -8.50 -2.17 -5.88
N ALA A 134 -8.37 -3.49 -5.77
CA ALA A 134 -8.97 -4.23 -4.65
C ALA A 134 -8.38 -3.79 -3.30
N LEU A 135 -7.08 -3.51 -3.24
CA LEU A 135 -6.44 -2.96 -2.04
C LEU A 135 -7.03 -1.59 -1.66
N ILE A 136 -7.29 -0.72 -2.62
CA ILE A 136 -7.91 0.59 -2.39
C ILE A 136 -9.31 0.44 -1.79
N CYS A 137 -10.16 -0.42 -2.37
CA CYS A 137 -11.48 -0.71 -1.80
C CYS A 137 -11.36 -1.20 -0.34
N ASN A 138 -10.47 -2.16 -0.09
CA ASN A 138 -10.22 -2.68 1.25
C ASN A 138 -9.68 -1.62 2.23
N GLN A 139 -8.91 -0.64 1.74
CA GLN A 139 -8.43 0.48 2.56
C GLN A 139 -9.57 1.42 2.91
N LEU A 140 -10.45 1.74 1.96
CA LEU A 140 -11.65 2.55 2.18
C LEU A 140 -12.56 1.92 3.23
N ASP A 141 -12.88 0.63 3.09
CA ASP A 141 -13.70 -0.12 4.06
C ASP A 141 -13.10 -0.06 5.46
N LYS A 142 -11.77 -0.19 5.57
CA LYS A 142 -11.06 -0.08 6.85
C LYS A 142 -11.14 1.32 7.45
N ILE A 143 -11.04 2.38 6.63
CA ILE A 143 -11.17 3.76 7.12
C ILE A 143 -12.60 4.00 7.63
N GLN A 144 -13.60 3.58 6.85
CA GLN A 144 -15.01 3.67 7.27
C GLN A 144 -15.26 2.91 8.58
N ARG A 145 -14.66 1.73 8.76
CA ARG A 145 -14.71 0.99 10.01
C ARG A 145 -14.11 1.77 11.19
N LEU A 146 -12.95 2.40 11.01
CA LEU A 146 -12.32 3.21 12.06
C LEU A 146 -13.19 4.41 12.45
N ILE A 147 -13.84 5.05 11.49
CA ILE A 147 -14.76 6.16 11.74
C ILE A 147 -16.00 5.66 12.50
N ASN A 148 -16.68 4.65 11.96
CA ASN A 148 -18.01 4.25 12.42
C ASN A 148 -18.00 3.35 13.66
N GLU A 149 -17.04 2.43 13.77
CA GLU A 149 -17.00 1.46 14.89
C GLU A 149 -16.06 1.91 16.01
N LYS A 150 -14.96 2.60 15.67
CA LYS A 150 -13.99 3.09 16.67
C LYS A 150 -14.20 4.55 17.03
N MET A 151 -15.16 5.23 16.41
CA MET A 151 -15.51 6.63 16.67
C MET A 151 -14.32 7.57 16.49
N TRP A 152 -13.45 7.30 15.51
CA TRP A 152 -12.32 8.18 15.22
C TRP A 152 -12.82 9.50 14.66
N SER A 153 -12.40 10.61 15.26
CA SER A 153 -12.61 11.94 14.70
C SER A 153 -11.62 12.15 13.54
N VAL A 154 -12.09 11.91 12.33
CA VAL A 154 -11.30 12.01 11.10
C VAL A 154 -11.70 13.25 10.32
N HIS A 155 -10.72 14.08 9.99
CA HIS A 155 -10.86 15.18 9.06
C HIS A 155 -10.80 14.65 7.64
N HIS A 156 -11.95 14.61 6.97
CA HIS A 156 -12.11 14.15 5.60
C HIS A 156 -11.76 15.28 4.63
N ILE A 157 -10.77 15.04 3.77
CA ILE A 157 -10.28 15.99 2.76
C ILE A 157 -10.50 15.37 1.39
N ILE A 158 -11.35 15.98 0.58
CA ILE A 158 -11.61 15.55 -0.79
C ILE A 158 -10.54 16.15 -1.70
N ALA A 159 -9.72 15.31 -2.31
CA ALA A 159 -8.62 15.69 -3.19
C ALA A 159 -8.86 15.30 -4.66
N THR A 160 -10.08 14.86 -5.01
CA THR A 160 -10.39 14.31 -6.35
C THR A 160 -9.91 15.19 -7.51
N ASP A 161 -10.15 16.51 -7.43
CA ASP A 161 -9.81 17.43 -8.53
C ASP A 161 -8.29 17.56 -8.77
N VAL A 162 -7.46 17.30 -7.76
CA VAL A 162 -6.00 17.27 -7.90
C VAL A 162 -5.54 16.09 -8.77
N PHE A 163 -6.37 15.04 -8.88
CA PHE A 163 -6.05 13.82 -9.63
C PHE A 163 -6.84 13.69 -10.94
N LYS A 164 -7.66 14.69 -11.30
CA LYS A 164 -8.34 14.78 -12.60
C LYS A 164 -7.36 15.32 -13.65
N GLU A 165 -6.44 14.47 -14.10
CA GLU A 165 -5.63 14.67 -15.31
C GLU A 165 -6.08 13.72 -16.44
#